data_AF-A0AAW2RMI6-F1
#
_entry.id   AF-A0AAW2RMI6-F1
#
_cell.length_a   1.000
_cell.length_b   1.000
_cell.length_c   1.000
_cell.angle_alpha   90.00
_cell.angle_beta   90.00
_cell.angle_gamma   90.00
#
_symmetry.space_group_name_H-M   'P 1'
#
loop_
_entity.id
_entity.type
_entity.pdbx_description
1 polymer ?
#
loop_
_entity_poly.entity_id
_entity_poly.type
_entity_poly.pdbx_seq_one_letter_code
_entity_poly.pdbx_strand_id
1 'polypeptide(L)'
;MQANQRNLPCPWNALNANTNTAARLKYPDNPDKFAESELELHDELQKLKILAGAPELYPDLVSLGTVNSITGLLNHDNTDIAIDAVTLLQDLTDADVIEDNDEPAQVLVDALIENNAVELLVQNLARLNDSDPDESAAIYNTLSTIENLIEVKPSVSELVCEKTKLLKWLQARIKIREFDSNKQYASEILAILLQNSIANQKRFGQMNGVDTLLQAVAMYKSKDPKTGDEEEMVENLFDCLCCLLMPLENKERFVKAEGVELMIIIMNQKKLCYGSAIRALDFAMTNYRLHASGLLM
;
A
#
# COMPACT_ATOMS: atom_id res chain seq x y z
N MET A 1 -8.04 -17.55 -43.73
CA MET A 1 -8.08 -18.67 -42.76
C MET A 1 -7.36 -18.21 -41.50
N GLN A 2 -8.08 -17.53 -40.61
CA GLN A 2 -7.60 -17.18 -39.28
C GLN A 2 -8.06 -18.31 -38.36
N ALA A 3 -7.13 -19.19 -37.99
CA ALA A 3 -7.41 -20.21 -37.00
C ALA A 3 -7.56 -19.54 -35.62
N ASN A 4 -8.63 -19.94 -34.95
CA ASN A 4 -9.09 -19.49 -33.65
C ASN A 4 -8.04 -19.81 -32.56
N GLN A 5 -7.13 -18.87 -32.27
CA GLN A 5 -6.12 -19.00 -31.20
C GLN A 5 -6.68 -18.77 -29.78
N ARG A 6 -7.99 -18.54 -29.61
CA ARG A 6 -8.60 -18.26 -28.30
C ARG A 6 -8.89 -19.49 -27.42
N ASN A 7 -8.48 -20.70 -27.82
CA ASN A 7 -8.87 -21.94 -27.15
C ASN A 7 -7.76 -23.01 -27.14
N LEU A 8 -6.50 -22.60 -26.95
CA LEU A 8 -5.51 -23.57 -26.47
C LEU A 8 -5.70 -23.69 -24.95
N PRO A 9 -5.98 -24.89 -24.41
CA PRO A 9 -6.01 -25.07 -22.97
C PRO A 9 -4.58 -24.82 -22.46
N CYS A 10 -4.42 -23.68 -21.79
CA CYS A 10 -3.21 -23.36 -21.06
C CYS A 10 -2.89 -24.50 -20.08
N PRO A 11 -1.63 -24.94 -19.95
CA PRO A 11 -1.21 -25.88 -18.91
C PRO A 11 -1.60 -25.40 -17.49
N TRP A 12 -1.76 -24.08 -17.31
CA TRP A 12 -2.13 -23.41 -16.06
C TRP A 12 -3.62 -23.07 -15.92
N ASN A 13 -4.46 -23.21 -16.95
CA ASN A 13 -5.91 -22.86 -16.85
C ASN A 13 -6.74 -23.85 -16.01
N ALA A 14 -6.12 -24.82 -15.33
CA ALA A 14 -6.86 -25.92 -14.72
C ALA A 14 -6.25 -26.57 -13.46
N LEU A 15 -5.10 -26.13 -12.92
CA LEU A 15 -4.49 -26.84 -11.79
C LEU A 15 -4.77 -26.16 -10.43
N ASN A 16 -5.33 -26.99 -9.55
CA ASN A 16 -5.56 -26.88 -8.11
C ASN A 16 -6.46 -25.76 -7.57
N ALA A 17 -6.46 -24.54 -8.11
CA ALA A 17 -7.38 -23.52 -7.59
C ALA A 17 -8.85 -23.90 -7.83
N ASN A 18 -9.19 -24.37 -9.04
CA ASN A 18 -10.54 -24.86 -9.37
C ASN A 18 -10.86 -26.18 -8.64
N THR A 19 -9.88 -27.07 -8.49
CA THR A 19 -10.05 -28.34 -7.77
C THR A 19 -10.32 -28.10 -6.30
N ASN A 20 -9.52 -27.23 -5.67
CA ASN A 20 -9.68 -26.79 -4.30
C ASN A 20 -11.02 -26.07 -4.11
N THR A 21 -11.34 -25.09 -4.96
CA THR A 21 -12.63 -24.39 -4.93
C THR A 21 -13.79 -25.37 -5.04
N ALA A 22 -13.73 -26.34 -5.97
CA ALA A 22 -14.75 -27.37 -6.12
C ALA A 22 -14.84 -28.30 -4.89
N ALA A 23 -13.72 -28.65 -4.27
CA ALA A 23 -13.67 -29.46 -3.06
C ALA A 23 -14.25 -28.69 -1.85
N ARG A 24 -13.94 -27.40 -1.69
CA ARG A 24 -14.51 -26.50 -0.68
C ARG A 24 -16.01 -26.32 -0.87
N LEU A 25 -16.49 -26.14 -2.10
CA LEU A 25 -17.91 -26.07 -2.42
C LEU A 25 -18.65 -27.38 -2.12
N LYS A 26 -17.98 -28.53 -2.32
CA LYS A 26 -18.57 -29.86 -2.09
C LYS A 26 -18.57 -30.23 -0.60
N TYR A 27 -17.59 -29.78 0.16
CA TYR A 27 -17.38 -30.15 1.56
C TYR A 27 -17.07 -28.94 2.46
N PRO A 28 -17.95 -27.93 2.54
CA PRO A 28 -17.65 -26.65 3.19
C PRO A 28 -17.24 -26.78 4.67
N ASP A 29 -17.85 -27.72 5.39
CA ASP A 29 -17.60 -27.93 6.82
C ASP A 29 -16.57 -29.05 7.11
N ASN A 30 -15.86 -29.57 6.09
CA ASN A 30 -14.89 -30.66 6.27
C ASN A 30 -13.51 -30.31 5.69
N PRO A 31 -12.68 -29.55 6.42
CA PRO A 31 -11.34 -29.13 5.98
C PRO A 31 -10.44 -30.27 5.50
N ASP A 32 -10.50 -31.43 6.17
CA ASP A 32 -9.73 -32.62 5.79
C ASP A 32 -9.99 -33.10 4.35
N LYS A 33 -11.13 -32.71 3.74
CA LYS A 33 -11.48 -33.10 2.36
C LYS A 33 -10.84 -32.24 1.29
N PHE A 34 -10.26 -31.10 1.64
CA PHE A 34 -9.59 -30.20 0.69
C PHE A 34 -8.16 -29.83 1.13
N ALA A 35 -7.71 -30.23 2.31
CA ALA A 35 -6.35 -29.98 2.81
C ALA A 35 -5.23 -30.42 1.83
N GLU A 36 -5.36 -31.59 1.20
CA GLU A 36 -4.37 -32.06 0.21
C GLU A 36 -4.29 -31.11 -0.99
N SER A 37 -5.43 -30.64 -1.50
CA SER A 37 -5.45 -29.67 -2.61
C SER A 37 -4.99 -28.27 -2.21
N GLU A 38 -5.08 -27.90 -0.91
CA GLU A 38 -4.48 -26.66 -0.41
C GLU A 38 -2.95 -26.76 -0.35
N LEU A 39 -2.41 -27.91 0.09
CA LEU A 39 -0.97 -28.15 0.07
C LEU A 39 -0.41 -28.16 -1.35
N GLU A 40 -1.10 -28.81 -2.29
CA GLU A 40 -0.67 -28.77 -3.69
C GLU A 40 -0.73 -27.35 -4.27
N LEU A 41 -1.70 -26.52 -3.84
CA LEU A 41 -1.78 -25.13 -4.28
C LEU A 41 -0.62 -24.29 -3.71
N HIS A 42 -0.28 -24.47 -2.44
CA HIS A 42 0.91 -23.89 -1.82
C HIS A 42 2.17 -24.25 -2.61
N ASP A 43 2.39 -25.54 -2.88
CA ASP A 43 3.56 -26.03 -3.62
C ASP A 43 3.67 -25.43 -5.03
N GLU A 44 2.55 -25.26 -5.74
CA GLU A 44 2.54 -24.61 -7.05
C GLU A 44 2.88 -23.12 -6.97
N LEU A 45 2.36 -22.40 -5.96
CA LEU A 45 2.72 -20.99 -5.75
C LEU A 45 4.23 -20.83 -5.45
N GLN A 46 4.81 -21.73 -4.65
CA GLN A 46 6.25 -21.70 -4.38
C GLN A 46 7.08 -21.95 -5.65
N LYS A 47 6.64 -22.83 -6.55
CA LYS A 47 7.34 -23.07 -7.83
C LYS A 47 7.35 -21.85 -8.73
N LEU A 48 6.27 -21.06 -8.73
CA LEU A 48 6.16 -19.87 -9.58
C LEU A 48 7.14 -18.75 -9.21
N LYS A 49 7.66 -18.73 -7.98
CA LYS A 49 8.64 -17.73 -7.52
C LYS A 49 9.91 -17.69 -8.37
N ILE A 50 10.27 -18.80 -9.02
CA ILE A 50 11.42 -18.84 -9.95
C ILE A 50 11.29 -17.83 -11.10
N LEU A 51 10.07 -17.43 -11.45
CA LEU A 51 9.81 -16.49 -12.54
C LEU A 51 10.27 -15.07 -12.21
N ALA A 52 10.45 -14.71 -10.93
CA ALA A 52 11.10 -13.46 -10.56
C ALA A 52 12.53 -13.36 -11.11
N GLY A 53 13.20 -14.51 -11.33
CA GLY A 53 14.51 -14.57 -11.98
C GLY A 53 14.48 -14.61 -13.51
N ALA A 54 13.30 -14.52 -14.13
CA ALA A 54 13.13 -14.52 -15.59
C ALA A 54 11.98 -13.59 -16.04
N PRO A 55 12.08 -12.26 -15.82
CA PRO A 55 11.01 -11.30 -16.14
C PRO A 55 10.62 -11.28 -17.62
N GLU A 56 11.52 -11.68 -18.52
CA GLU A 56 11.24 -11.81 -19.96
C GLU A 56 10.08 -12.78 -20.26
N LEU A 57 9.72 -13.66 -19.31
CA LEU A 57 8.60 -14.59 -19.41
C LEU A 57 7.26 -14.02 -18.89
N TYR A 58 7.24 -12.80 -18.35
CA TYR A 58 6.00 -12.18 -17.85
C TYR A 58 4.91 -12.02 -18.93
N PRO A 59 5.21 -11.66 -20.19
CA PRO A 59 4.19 -11.66 -21.25
C PRO A 59 3.56 -13.04 -21.47
N ASP A 60 4.34 -14.12 -21.36
CA ASP A 60 3.83 -15.49 -21.45
C ASP A 60 2.93 -15.79 -20.25
N LEU A 61 3.36 -15.44 -19.03
CA LEU A 61 2.57 -15.58 -17.80
C LEU A 61 1.20 -14.89 -17.91
N VAL A 62 1.17 -13.68 -18.49
CA VAL A 62 -0.07 -12.93 -18.76
C VAL A 62 -0.92 -13.65 -19.82
N SER A 63 -0.32 -14.05 -20.95
CA SER A 63 -1.03 -14.70 -22.06
C SER A 63 -1.68 -16.04 -21.65
N LEU A 64 -1.08 -16.72 -20.68
CA LEU A 64 -1.52 -17.99 -20.12
C LEU A 64 -2.64 -17.82 -19.08
N GLY A 65 -3.02 -16.60 -18.72
CA GLY A 65 -4.08 -16.32 -17.74
C GLY A 65 -3.66 -16.55 -16.29
N THR A 66 -2.38 -16.78 -16.02
CA THR A 66 -1.87 -17.10 -14.68
C THR A 66 -2.07 -15.95 -13.70
N VAL A 67 -2.01 -14.69 -14.15
CA VAL A 67 -2.27 -13.51 -13.31
C VAL A 67 -3.68 -13.53 -12.72
N ASN A 68 -4.69 -13.91 -13.52
CA ASN A 68 -6.07 -14.05 -13.04
C ASN A 68 -6.18 -15.16 -11.97
N SER A 69 -5.45 -16.26 -12.15
CA SER A 69 -5.40 -17.35 -11.15
C SER A 69 -4.76 -16.88 -9.84
N ILE A 70 -3.62 -16.19 -9.89
CA ILE A 70 -2.91 -15.69 -8.71
C ILE A 70 -3.78 -14.68 -7.95
N THR A 71 -4.34 -13.70 -8.66
CA THR A 71 -5.20 -12.67 -8.04
C THR A 71 -6.44 -13.26 -7.40
N GLY A 72 -7.03 -14.31 -7.98
CA GLY A 72 -8.15 -15.05 -7.39
C GLY A 72 -7.84 -15.69 -6.03
N LEU A 73 -6.57 -15.88 -5.67
CA LEU A 73 -6.15 -16.49 -4.40
C LEU A 73 -5.91 -15.46 -3.28
N LEU A 74 -5.84 -14.16 -3.60
CA LEU A 74 -5.54 -13.11 -2.61
C LEU A 74 -6.56 -13.02 -1.47
N ASN A 75 -7.81 -13.41 -1.71
CA ASN A 75 -8.87 -13.47 -0.70
C ASN A 75 -9.32 -14.90 -0.41
N HIS A 76 -8.41 -15.86 -0.57
CA HIS A 76 -8.70 -17.25 -0.24
C HIS A 76 -9.03 -17.40 1.25
N ASP A 77 -10.04 -18.21 1.57
CA ASP A 77 -10.53 -18.42 2.94
C ASP A 77 -9.43 -18.91 3.89
N ASN A 78 -8.56 -19.81 3.40
CA ASN A 78 -7.32 -20.17 4.10
C ASN A 78 -6.30 -19.03 3.89
N THR A 79 -5.98 -18.33 4.98
CA THR A 79 -5.06 -17.18 4.98
C THR A 79 -3.66 -17.58 4.50
N ASP A 80 -3.18 -18.80 4.75
CA ASP A 80 -1.86 -19.25 4.32
C ASP A 80 -1.70 -19.17 2.79
N ILE A 81 -2.71 -19.61 2.05
CA ILE A 81 -2.74 -19.52 0.56
C ILE A 81 -2.76 -18.06 0.09
N ALA A 82 -3.47 -17.19 0.81
CA ALA A 82 -3.49 -15.77 0.49
C ALA A 82 -2.13 -15.12 0.76
N ILE A 83 -1.44 -15.51 1.84
CA ILE A 83 -0.07 -15.08 2.16
C ILE A 83 0.90 -15.54 1.07
N ASP A 84 0.79 -16.78 0.59
CA ASP A 84 1.61 -17.28 -0.52
C ASP A 84 1.40 -16.47 -1.80
N ALA A 85 0.14 -16.16 -2.12
CA ALA A 85 -0.19 -15.35 -3.29
C ALA A 85 0.37 -13.92 -3.17
N VAL A 86 0.25 -13.29 -2.00
CA VAL A 86 0.85 -11.96 -1.73
C VAL A 86 2.37 -12.03 -1.86
N THR A 87 3.01 -13.06 -1.31
CA THR A 87 4.46 -13.23 -1.37
C THR A 87 4.93 -13.43 -2.81
N LEU A 88 4.24 -14.26 -3.60
CA LEU A 88 4.53 -14.43 -5.02
C LEU A 88 4.39 -13.10 -5.79
N LEU A 89 3.36 -12.29 -5.51
CA LEU A 89 3.23 -10.98 -6.16
C LEU A 89 4.36 -10.03 -5.76
N GLN A 90 4.78 -10.04 -4.49
CA GLN A 90 5.92 -9.24 -4.06
C GLN A 90 7.20 -9.68 -4.77
N ASP A 91 7.50 -10.99 -4.82
CA ASP A 91 8.67 -11.54 -5.53
C ASP A 91 8.66 -11.15 -7.03
N LEU A 92 7.50 -11.26 -7.70
CA LEU A 92 7.38 -10.95 -9.13
C LEU A 92 7.46 -9.44 -9.41
N THR A 93 7.18 -8.61 -8.42
CA THR A 93 7.16 -7.16 -8.57
C THR A 93 8.34 -6.47 -7.90
N ASP A 94 9.30 -7.21 -7.34
CA ASP A 94 10.43 -6.61 -6.61
C ASP A 94 11.19 -5.59 -7.47
N ALA A 95 11.63 -4.49 -6.86
CA ALA A 95 12.29 -3.39 -7.58
C ALA A 95 13.55 -3.87 -8.33
N ASP A 96 14.34 -4.75 -7.71
CA ASP A 96 15.56 -5.32 -8.33
C ASP A 96 15.23 -6.18 -9.57
N VAL A 97 14.02 -6.76 -9.60
CA VAL A 97 13.53 -7.57 -10.72
C VAL A 97 13.06 -6.67 -11.87
N ILE A 98 12.48 -5.53 -11.54
CA ILE A 98 11.86 -4.64 -12.51
C ILE A 98 12.83 -3.60 -13.11
N GLU A 99 13.83 -3.13 -12.37
CA GLU A 99 14.69 -1.99 -12.76
C GLU A 99 15.30 -2.14 -14.18
N ASP A 100 15.64 -3.37 -14.58
CA ASP A 100 16.23 -3.67 -15.90
C ASP A 100 15.21 -4.21 -16.93
N ASN A 101 13.93 -4.33 -16.58
CA ASN A 101 12.91 -5.08 -17.33
C ASN A 101 11.61 -4.28 -17.55
N ASP A 102 11.73 -3.01 -17.93
CA ASP A 102 10.61 -2.06 -18.12
C ASP A 102 9.43 -2.64 -18.91
N GLU A 103 9.66 -3.18 -20.12
CA GLU A 103 8.58 -3.67 -20.98
C GLU A 103 7.83 -4.88 -20.38
N PRO A 104 8.52 -5.98 -19.98
CA PRO A 104 7.86 -7.10 -19.32
C PRO A 104 7.16 -6.73 -18.00
N ALA A 105 7.78 -5.87 -17.19
CA ALA A 105 7.20 -5.41 -15.94
C ALA A 105 5.91 -4.61 -16.19
N GLN A 106 5.91 -3.70 -17.18
CA GLN A 106 4.72 -2.95 -17.54
C GLN A 106 3.57 -3.87 -17.97
N VAL A 107 3.86 -4.93 -18.73
CA VAL A 107 2.88 -5.93 -19.15
C VAL A 107 2.29 -6.68 -17.95
N LEU A 108 3.11 -7.07 -16.97
CA LEU A 108 2.64 -7.70 -15.74
C LEU A 108 1.77 -6.75 -14.91
N VAL A 109 2.22 -5.51 -14.69
CA VAL A 109 1.50 -4.51 -13.90
C VAL A 109 0.16 -4.16 -14.53
N ASP A 110 0.10 -4.00 -15.85
CA ASP A 110 -1.15 -3.77 -16.56
C ASP A 110 -2.12 -4.95 -16.38
N ALA A 111 -1.64 -6.18 -16.50
CA ALA A 111 -2.46 -7.37 -16.25
C ALA A 111 -2.95 -7.47 -14.80
N LEU A 112 -2.11 -7.11 -13.81
CA LEU A 112 -2.51 -7.10 -12.39
C LEU A 112 -3.64 -6.10 -12.14
N ILE A 113 -3.54 -4.89 -12.72
CA ILE A 113 -4.57 -3.86 -12.61
C ILE A 113 -5.87 -4.32 -13.29
N GLU A 114 -5.79 -4.89 -14.49
CA GLU A 114 -6.96 -5.44 -15.22
C GLU A 114 -7.67 -6.56 -14.45
N ASN A 115 -6.93 -7.31 -13.62
CA ASN A 115 -7.46 -8.37 -12.76
C ASN A 115 -7.79 -7.89 -11.33
N ASN A 116 -7.89 -6.58 -11.08
CA ASN A 116 -8.25 -5.97 -9.79
C ASN A 116 -7.31 -6.38 -8.63
N ALA A 117 -6.04 -6.63 -8.91
CA ALA A 117 -5.07 -7.07 -7.90
C ALA A 117 -4.99 -6.06 -6.73
N VAL A 118 -5.00 -4.76 -7.03
CA VAL A 118 -4.90 -3.68 -6.04
C VAL A 118 -6.08 -3.70 -5.06
N GLU A 119 -7.31 -3.87 -5.57
CA GLU A 119 -8.50 -3.99 -4.75
C GLU A 119 -8.48 -5.25 -3.89
N LEU A 120 -8.02 -6.38 -4.44
CA LEU A 120 -7.96 -7.67 -3.75
C LEU A 120 -6.88 -7.67 -2.66
N LEU A 121 -5.70 -7.11 -2.94
CA LEU A 121 -4.63 -6.90 -1.97
C LEU A 121 -5.11 -6.10 -0.76
N VAL A 122 -5.79 -4.97 -0.99
CA VAL A 122 -6.29 -4.11 0.10
C VAL A 122 -7.46 -4.75 0.86
N GLN A 123 -8.26 -5.59 0.20
CA GLN A 123 -9.29 -6.38 0.88
C GLN A 123 -8.66 -7.42 1.81
N ASN A 124 -7.64 -8.14 1.33
CA ASN A 124 -6.90 -9.11 2.14
C ASN A 124 -6.23 -8.42 3.34
N LEU A 125 -5.57 -7.29 3.10
CA LEU A 125 -4.92 -6.47 4.13
C LEU A 125 -5.83 -6.13 5.31
N ALA A 126 -7.14 -5.95 5.07
CA ALA A 126 -8.09 -5.58 6.10
C ALA A 126 -8.48 -6.72 7.06
N ARG A 127 -8.21 -7.98 6.70
CA ARG A 127 -8.50 -9.15 7.56
C ARG A 127 -7.27 -9.71 8.27
N LEU A 128 -6.07 -9.29 7.88
CA LEU A 128 -4.82 -9.77 8.47
C LEU A 128 -4.60 -9.22 9.89
N ASN A 129 -3.98 -10.04 10.73
CA ASN A 129 -3.66 -9.81 12.12
C ASN A 129 -2.15 -9.65 12.30
N ASP A 130 -1.74 -8.39 12.47
CA ASP A 130 -0.34 -7.99 12.66
C ASP A 130 0.35 -8.56 13.92
N SER A 131 -0.37 -9.22 14.83
CA SER A 131 0.24 -9.95 15.96
C SER A 131 0.71 -11.36 15.58
N ASP A 132 0.25 -11.90 14.46
CA ASP A 132 0.73 -13.14 13.90
C ASP A 132 1.94 -12.86 12.98
N PRO A 133 3.09 -13.55 13.14
CA PRO A 133 4.29 -13.25 12.37
C PRO A 133 4.13 -13.41 10.85
N ASP A 134 3.40 -14.43 10.40
CA ASP A 134 3.24 -14.73 8.98
C ASP A 134 2.27 -13.73 8.34
N GLU A 135 1.18 -13.40 9.03
CA GLU A 135 0.26 -12.35 8.58
C GLU A 135 0.89 -10.94 8.65
N SER A 136 1.76 -10.68 9.63
CA SER A 136 2.53 -9.44 9.74
C SER A 136 3.49 -9.28 8.56
N ALA A 137 4.17 -10.35 8.15
CA ALA A 137 4.99 -10.35 6.94
C ALA A 137 4.13 -10.13 5.67
N ALA A 138 2.93 -10.70 5.60
CA ALA A 138 2.03 -10.48 4.47
C ALA A 138 1.47 -9.05 4.40
N ILE A 139 1.27 -8.38 5.53
CA ILE A 139 0.96 -6.94 5.58
C ILE A 139 2.10 -6.16 4.94
N TYR A 140 3.34 -6.43 5.34
CA TYR A 140 4.53 -5.80 4.77
C TYR A 140 4.61 -6.00 3.25
N ASN A 141 4.51 -7.26 2.81
CA ASN A 141 4.60 -7.63 1.40
C ASN A 141 3.46 -6.99 0.58
N THR A 142 2.27 -6.84 1.15
CA THR A 142 1.16 -6.13 0.49
C THR A 142 1.50 -4.66 0.26
N LEU A 143 2.09 -3.99 1.25
CA LEU A 143 2.54 -2.59 1.13
C LEU A 143 3.65 -2.46 0.09
N SER A 144 4.62 -3.38 0.10
CA SER A 144 5.73 -3.42 -0.86
C SER A 144 5.26 -3.67 -2.29
N THR A 145 4.35 -4.61 -2.51
CA THR A 145 3.75 -4.80 -3.83
C THR A 145 3.10 -3.51 -4.32
N ILE A 146 2.36 -2.78 -3.47
CA ILE A 146 1.72 -1.52 -3.87
C ILE A 146 2.74 -0.45 -4.24
N GLU A 147 3.83 -0.31 -3.48
CA GLU A 147 4.96 0.57 -3.81
C GLU A 147 5.55 0.23 -5.17
N ASN A 148 5.91 -1.04 -5.39
CA ASN A 148 6.51 -1.49 -6.65
C ASN A 148 5.58 -1.23 -7.85
N LEU A 149 4.26 -1.46 -7.70
CA LEU A 149 3.29 -1.14 -8.76
C LEU A 149 3.23 0.37 -9.06
N ILE A 150 3.41 1.23 -8.05
CA ILE A 150 3.45 2.69 -8.22
C ILE A 150 4.74 3.11 -8.92
N GLU A 151 5.87 2.49 -8.59
CA GLU A 151 7.16 2.76 -9.23
C GLU A 151 7.11 2.51 -10.74
N VAL A 152 6.60 1.34 -11.14
CA VAL A 152 6.40 1.00 -12.57
C VAL A 152 5.36 1.89 -13.22
N LYS A 153 4.24 2.11 -12.54
CA LYS A 153 3.09 2.82 -13.10
C LYS A 153 2.57 3.87 -12.11
N PRO A 154 3.08 5.12 -12.14
CA PRO A 154 2.72 6.16 -11.17
C PRO A 154 1.22 6.45 -11.04
N SER A 155 0.42 6.19 -12.08
CA SER A 155 -1.05 6.32 -12.01
C SER A 155 -1.71 5.38 -10.98
N VAL A 156 -1.04 4.31 -10.56
CA VAL A 156 -1.52 3.39 -9.52
C VAL A 156 -1.73 4.12 -8.19
N SER A 157 -0.94 5.16 -7.89
CA SER A 157 -1.05 5.92 -6.63
C SER A 157 -2.42 6.57 -6.44
N GLU A 158 -2.99 7.17 -7.49
CA GLU A 158 -4.34 7.73 -7.44
C GLU A 158 -5.42 6.64 -7.51
N LEU A 159 -5.18 5.60 -8.32
CA LEU A 159 -6.09 4.47 -8.51
C LEU A 159 -6.34 3.73 -7.19
N VAL A 160 -5.28 3.33 -6.47
CA VAL A 160 -5.40 2.59 -5.20
C VAL A 160 -6.17 3.40 -4.17
N CYS A 161 -5.92 4.71 -4.10
CA CYS A 161 -6.62 5.59 -3.18
C CYS A 161 -8.10 5.83 -3.57
N GLU A 162 -8.44 5.73 -4.86
CA GLU A 162 -9.81 5.91 -5.36
C GLU A 162 -10.66 4.65 -5.18
N LYS A 163 -10.09 3.50 -5.54
CA LYS A 163 -10.83 2.23 -5.64
C LYS A 163 -10.88 1.46 -4.33
N THR A 164 -9.99 1.76 -3.39
CA THR A 164 -9.80 0.94 -2.19
C THR A 164 -9.95 1.72 -0.89
N LYS A 165 -9.80 1.02 0.23
CA LYS A 165 -9.78 1.61 1.59
C LYS A 165 -8.36 1.76 2.13
N LEU A 166 -7.32 1.74 1.30
CA LEU A 166 -5.93 1.79 1.73
C LEU A 166 -5.63 3.03 2.59
N LEU A 167 -6.01 4.23 2.13
CA LEU A 167 -5.81 5.46 2.92
C LEU A 167 -6.45 5.39 4.30
N LYS A 168 -7.62 4.75 4.43
CA LYS A 168 -8.29 4.56 5.72
C LYS A 168 -7.52 3.58 6.61
N TRP A 169 -6.97 2.51 6.03
CA TRP A 169 -6.16 1.54 6.74
C TRP A 169 -4.85 2.18 7.25
N LEU A 170 -4.13 2.90 6.36
CA LEU A 170 -2.91 3.64 6.71
C LEU A 170 -3.19 4.68 7.81
N GLN A 171 -4.28 5.44 7.70
CA GLN A 171 -4.70 6.40 8.72
C GLN A 171 -4.92 5.74 10.08
N ALA A 172 -5.54 4.56 10.13
CA ALA A 172 -5.73 3.82 11.37
C ALA A 172 -4.39 3.31 11.94
N ARG A 173 -3.49 2.85 11.07
CA ARG A 173 -2.19 2.30 11.43
C ARG A 173 -1.26 3.32 12.07
N ILE A 174 -1.11 4.50 11.48
CA ILE A 174 -0.22 5.55 12.02
C ILE A 174 -0.69 6.11 13.38
N LYS A 175 -1.96 5.89 13.75
CA LYS A 175 -2.53 6.28 15.06
C LYS A 175 -2.18 5.33 16.19
N ILE A 176 -1.73 4.12 15.88
CA ILE A 176 -1.31 3.16 16.91
C ILE A 176 -0.15 3.79 17.69
N ARG A 177 -0.14 3.65 19.02
CA ARG A 177 0.86 4.30 19.86
C ARG A 177 2.22 3.63 19.77
N GLU A 178 2.22 2.31 19.82
CA GLU A 178 3.44 1.52 19.76
C GLU A 178 4.08 1.59 18.36
N PHE A 179 5.38 1.36 18.33
CA PHE A 179 6.18 1.31 17.11
C PHE A 179 6.42 -0.14 16.71
N ASP A 180 6.38 -0.40 15.41
CA ASP A 180 6.73 -1.66 14.77
C ASP A 180 7.10 -1.37 13.29
N SER A 181 7.69 -2.35 12.60
CA SER A 181 8.16 -2.19 11.21
C SER A 181 7.02 -1.88 10.23
N ASN A 182 5.87 -2.55 10.37
CA ASN A 182 4.71 -2.32 9.50
C ASN A 182 4.12 -0.91 9.66
N LYS A 183 4.29 -0.27 10.82
CA LYS A 183 3.88 1.11 11.06
C LYS A 183 4.87 2.12 10.47
N GLN A 184 6.19 1.85 10.56
CA GLN A 184 7.18 2.62 9.80
C GLN A 184 6.83 2.56 8.31
N TYR A 185 6.61 1.37 7.77
CA TYR A 185 6.38 1.23 6.34
C TYR A 185 5.03 1.81 5.90
N ALA A 186 3.99 1.70 6.74
CA ALA A 186 2.72 2.41 6.50
C ALA A 186 2.89 3.94 6.43
N SER A 187 3.84 4.53 7.16
CA SER A 187 4.12 5.97 7.06
C SER A 187 4.80 6.34 5.75
N GLU A 188 5.66 5.46 5.24
CA GLU A 188 6.36 5.62 3.96
C GLU A 188 5.40 5.49 2.78
N ILE A 189 4.56 4.45 2.75
CA ILE A 189 3.51 4.30 1.73
C ILE A 189 2.57 5.51 1.75
N LEU A 190 2.19 6.01 2.92
CA LEU A 190 1.37 7.22 3.00
C LEU A 190 2.09 8.43 2.40
N ALA A 191 3.40 8.58 2.62
CA ALA A 191 4.19 9.65 2.02
C ALA A 191 4.22 9.53 0.49
N ILE A 192 4.49 8.33 -0.05
CA ILE A 192 4.47 8.04 -1.50
C ILE A 192 3.12 8.39 -2.12
N LEU A 193 2.02 7.99 -1.47
CA LEU A 193 0.66 8.27 -1.99
C LEU A 193 0.30 9.75 -1.98
N LEU A 194 0.83 10.53 -1.03
CA LEU A 194 0.57 11.97 -0.92
C LEU A 194 1.53 12.83 -1.74
N GLN A 195 2.72 12.31 -2.03
CA GLN A 195 3.72 12.99 -2.83
C GLN A 195 3.18 13.16 -4.26
N ASN A 196 3.29 14.39 -4.79
CA ASN A 196 2.92 14.72 -6.17
C ASN A 196 1.45 14.43 -6.58
N SER A 197 0.54 14.07 -5.67
CA SER A 197 -0.89 13.89 -5.96
C SER A 197 -1.78 14.83 -5.14
N ILE A 198 -2.24 15.91 -5.79
CA ILE A 198 -3.23 16.84 -5.20
C ILE A 198 -4.55 16.11 -4.91
N ALA A 199 -4.92 15.12 -5.73
CA ALA A 199 -6.13 14.33 -5.54
C ALA A 199 -6.06 13.56 -4.21
N ASN A 200 -4.95 12.86 -3.95
CA ASN A 200 -4.75 12.12 -2.71
C ASN A 200 -4.62 13.03 -1.49
N GLN A 201 -3.92 14.17 -1.61
CA GLN A 201 -3.83 15.19 -0.55
C GLN A 201 -5.21 15.73 -0.14
N LYS A 202 -6.08 16.02 -1.11
CA LYS A 202 -7.45 16.47 -0.85
C LYS A 202 -8.30 15.35 -0.24
N ARG A 203 -8.20 14.12 -0.77
CA ARG A 203 -8.92 12.94 -0.26
C ARG A 203 -8.58 12.65 1.20
N PHE A 204 -7.29 12.59 1.54
CA PHE A 204 -6.85 12.35 2.90
C PHE A 204 -7.23 13.51 3.84
N GLY A 205 -7.10 14.76 3.38
CA GLY A 205 -7.56 15.94 4.13
C GLY A 205 -9.06 15.94 4.46
N GLN A 206 -9.91 15.49 3.52
CA GLN A 206 -11.35 15.34 3.73
C GLN A 206 -11.69 14.27 4.78
N MET A 207 -10.82 13.28 4.98
CA MET A 207 -10.97 12.17 5.94
C MET A 207 -10.36 12.48 7.31
N ASN A 208 -10.20 13.75 7.69
CA ASN A 208 -9.52 14.19 8.91
C ASN A 208 -8.04 13.75 8.99
N GLY A 209 -7.39 13.60 7.84
CA GLY A 209 -5.98 13.23 7.75
C GLY A 209 -5.03 14.24 8.40
N VAL A 210 -5.33 15.54 8.29
CA VAL A 210 -4.50 16.61 8.91
C VAL A 210 -4.45 16.47 10.43
N ASP A 211 -5.60 16.36 11.08
CA ASP A 211 -5.70 16.14 12.54
C ASP A 211 -5.03 14.83 12.95
N THR A 212 -5.16 13.79 12.13
CA THR A 212 -4.51 12.50 12.39
C THR A 212 -2.98 12.61 12.40
N LEU A 213 -2.39 13.29 11.41
CA LEU A 213 -0.94 13.51 11.35
C LEU A 213 -0.46 14.40 12.50
N LEU A 214 -1.22 15.46 12.84
CA LEU A 214 -0.92 16.32 13.99
C LEU A 214 -0.87 15.51 15.29
N GLN A 215 -1.84 14.63 15.53
CA GLN A 215 -1.84 13.75 16.70
C GLN A 215 -0.64 12.79 16.69
N ALA A 216 -0.28 12.24 15.53
CA ALA A 216 0.86 11.34 15.40
C ALA A 216 2.19 12.04 15.73
N VAL A 217 2.47 13.21 15.12
CA VAL A 217 3.70 13.98 15.39
C VAL A 217 3.70 14.59 16.80
N ALA A 218 2.53 14.91 17.37
CA ALA A 218 2.42 15.40 18.74
C ALA A 218 2.95 14.41 19.78
N MET A 219 2.99 13.11 19.47
CA MET A 219 3.60 12.11 20.36
C MET A 219 5.09 12.38 20.56
N TYR A 220 5.77 12.94 19.56
CA TYR A 220 7.21 13.23 19.57
C TYR A 220 7.52 14.67 19.97
N LYS A 221 6.52 15.44 20.42
CA LYS A 221 6.72 16.85 20.75
C LYS A 221 7.81 17.09 21.78
N SER A 222 7.96 16.20 22.77
CA SER A 222 8.90 16.33 23.89
C SER A 222 9.82 15.12 24.08
N LYS A 223 9.79 14.14 23.16
CA LYS A 223 10.63 12.93 23.20
C LYS A 223 11.21 12.68 21.82
N ASP A 224 12.45 12.23 21.78
CA ASP A 224 13.10 11.82 20.55
C ASP A 224 12.71 10.37 20.23
N PRO A 225 12.68 9.97 18.95
CA PRO A 225 12.62 8.57 18.53
C PRO A 225 13.71 7.73 19.20
N LYS A 226 13.44 6.43 19.41
CA LYS A 226 14.36 5.53 20.11
C LYS A 226 15.33 4.81 19.17
N THR A 227 14.94 4.63 17.91
CA THR A 227 15.67 3.89 16.88
C THR A 227 15.70 4.68 15.57
N GLY A 228 16.59 4.30 14.65
CA GLY A 228 16.65 4.90 13.31
C GLY A 228 15.33 4.75 12.55
N ASP A 229 14.74 3.56 12.58
CA ASP A 229 13.47 3.28 11.91
C ASP A 229 12.30 4.11 12.51
N GLU A 230 12.31 4.38 13.82
CA GLU A 230 11.32 5.26 14.45
C GLU A 230 11.55 6.73 14.08
N GLU A 231 12.81 7.15 13.89
CA GLU A 231 13.18 8.47 13.38
C GLU A 231 12.69 8.67 11.95
N GLU A 232 12.94 7.69 11.09
CA GLU A 232 12.49 7.69 9.71
C GLU A 232 10.95 7.74 9.60
N MET A 233 10.24 6.93 10.40
CA MET A 233 8.79 7.01 10.48
C MET A 233 8.32 8.42 10.85
N VAL A 234 8.97 9.08 11.81
CA VAL A 234 8.60 10.43 12.23
C VAL A 234 8.84 11.45 11.11
N GLU A 235 9.95 11.34 10.38
CA GLU A 235 10.21 12.18 9.21
C GLU A 235 9.16 11.95 8.10
N ASN A 236 8.79 10.70 7.81
CA ASN A 236 7.72 10.36 6.87
C ASN A 236 6.37 11.00 7.28
N LEU A 237 6.04 11.03 8.57
CA LEU A 237 4.83 11.71 9.07
C LEU A 237 4.89 13.23 8.84
N PHE A 238 6.05 13.87 9.02
CA PHE A 238 6.22 15.29 8.72
C PHE A 238 6.18 15.57 7.21
N ASP A 239 6.72 14.69 6.38
CA ASP A 239 6.64 14.78 4.92
C ASP A 239 5.19 14.68 4.43
N CYS A 240 4.43 13.73 4.99
CA CYS A 240 2.99 13.65 4.78
C CYS A 240 2.29 14.95 5.16
N LEU A 241 2.62 15.52 6.34
CA LEU A 241 2.02 16.77 6.81
C LEU A 241 2.34 17.93 5.86
N CYS A 242 3.58 18.05 5.39
CA CYS A 242 3.98 19.05 4.41
C CYS A 242 3.23 18.89 3.08
N CYS A 243 3.06 17.66 2.59
CA CYS A 243 2.26 17.36 1.40
C CYS A 243 0.79 17.80 1.59
N LEU A 244 0.19 17.51 2.76
CA LEU A 244 -1.16 17.97 3.07
C LEU A 244 -1.27 19.47 3.18
N LEU A 245 -0.19 20.18 3.48
CA LEU A 245 -0.15 21.64 3.53
C LEU A 245 0.05 22.28 2.16
N MET A 246 0.04 21.54 1.05
CA MET A 246 0.04 22.16 -0.28
C MET A 246 -1.35 22.72 -0.66
N PRO A 247 -2.47 21.97 -0.56
CA PRO A 247 -3.81 22.49 -0.87
C PRO A 247 -4.31 23.49 0.17
N LEU A 248 -4.95 24.56 -0.29
CA LEU A 248 -5.46 25.64 0.58
C LEU A 248 -6.48 25.14 1.60
N GLU A 249 -7.37 24.23 1.20
CA GLU A 249 -8.42 23.69 2.05
C GLU A 249 -7.86 22.91 3.25
N ASN A 250 -6.67 22.32 3.10
CA ASN A 250 -6.00 21.60 4.17
C ASN A 250 -5.20 22.51 5.10
N LYS A 251 -4.71 23.66 4.62
CA LYS A 251 -4.15 24.71 5.48
C LYS A 251 -5.18 25.23 6.47
N GLU A 252 -6.41 25.46 6.01
CA GLU A 252 -7.50 25.84 6.89
C GLU A 252 -7.78 24.76 7.95
N ARG A 253 -7.74 23.48 7.56
CA ARG A 253 -7.90 22.35 8.50
C ARG A 253 -6.76 22.31 9.51
N PHE A 254 -5.52 22.57 9.08
CA PHE A 254 -4.34 22.62 9.95
C PHE A 254 -4.46 23.71 11.00
N VAL A 255 -4.86 24.93 10.61
CA VAL A 255 -5.09 26.03 11.55
C VAL A 255 -6.23 25.70 12.52
N LYS A 256 -7.36 25.17 12.02
CA LYS A 256 -8.49 24.76 12.85
C LYS A 256 -8.15 23.65 13.85
N ALA A 257 -7.15 22.83 13.53
CA ALA A 257 -6.67 21.74 14.37
C ALA A 257 -5.48 22.15 15.27
N GLU A 258 -5.25 23.45 15.48
CA GLU A 258 -4.16 23.98 16.32
C GLU A 258 -2.76 23.53 15.87
N GLY A 259 -2.60 23.29 14.55
CA GLY A 259 -1.35 22.83 13.98
C GLY A 259 -0.21 23.83 14.15
N VAL A 260 -0.50 25.13 14.06
CA VAL A 260 0.50 26.21 14.24
C VAL A 260 1.05 26.18 15.66
N GLU A 261 0.16 26.09 16.65
CA GLU A 261 0.47 26.02 18.07
C GLU A 261 1.32 24.77 18.37
N LEU A 262 0.95 23.62 17.82
CA LEU A 262 1.73 22.40 17.97
C LEU A 262 3.14 22.56 17.39
N MET A 263 3.30 23.09 16.18
CA MET A 263 4.63 23.27 15.58
C MET A 263 5.51 24.20 16.42
N ILE A 264 4.95 25.28 16.96
CA ILE A 264 5.66 26.18 17.88
C ILE A 264 6.09 25.45 19.16
N ILE A 265 5.23 24.59 19.73
CA ILE A 265 5.57 23.78 20.90
C ILE A 265 6.74 22.85 20.59
N ILE A 266 6.71 22.16 19.44
CA ILE A 266 7.78 21.24 19.00
C ILE A 266 9.10 22.01 18.81
N MET A 267 9.07 23.15 18.13
CA MET A 267 10.23 24.01 17.93
C MET A 267 10.85 24.48 19.27
N ASN A 268 10.00 24.81 20.25
CA ASN A 268 10.49 25.25 21.56
C ASN A 268 11.20 24.15 22.35
N GLN A 269 10.97 22.87 22.05
CA GLN A 269 11.70 21.78 22.70
C GLN A 269 13.14 21.63 22.18
N LYS A 270 13.48 22.16 21.00
CA LYS A 270 14.82 22.06 20.37
C LYS A 270 15.34 20.61 20.27
N LYS A 271 14.42 19.70 19.94
CA LYS A 271 14.64 18.26 19.77
C LYS A 271 14.74 17.87 18.31
N LEU A 272 14.82 16.58 18.01
CA LEU A 272 14.97 16.05 16.65
C LEU A 272 13.97 16.67 15.66
N CYS A 273 12.69 16.71 16.04
CA CYS A 273 11.61 17.23 15.18
C CYS A 273 11.64 18.76 14.98
N TYR A 274 12.63 19.49 15.50
CA TYR A 274 12.74 20.96 15.38
C TYR A 274 12.75 21.43 13.92
N GLY A 275 13.59 20.82 13.08
CA GLY A 275 13.71 21.18 11.67
C GLY A 275 12.42 20.89 10.90
N SER A 276 11.82 19.73 11.15
CA SER A 276 10.60 19.29 10.48
C SER A 276 9.38 20.12 10.86
N ALA A 277 9.31 20.62 12.10
CA ALA A 277 8.29 21.58 12.51
C ALA A 277 8.42 22.94 11.81
N ILE A 278 9.64 23.43 11.60
CA ILE A 278 9.89 24.67 10.82
C ILE A 278 9.42 24.48 9.38
N ARG A 279 9.81 23.35 8.77
CA ARG A 279 9.41 23.00 7.41
C ARG A 279 7.89 22.93 7.26
N ALA A 280 7.18 22.30 8.19
CA ALA A 280 5.72 22.27 8.17
C ALA A 280 5.10 23.69 8.23
N LEU A 281 5.61 24.58 9.09
CA LEU A 281 5.15 25.98 9.13
C LEU A 281 5.44 26.73 7.83
N ASP A 282 6.60 26.52 7.22
CA ASP A 282 6.95 27.13 5.93
C ASP A 282 5.95 26.74 4.83
N PHE A 283 5.58 25.46 4.75
CA PHE A 283 4.54 24.99 3.83
C PHE A 283 3.15 25.57 4.15
N ALA A 284 2.80 25.69 5.42
CA ALA A 284 1.54 26.31 5.85
C ALA A 284 1.44 27.79 5.43
N MET A 285 2.57 28.51 5.41
CA MET A 285 2.62 29.94 5.08
C MET A 285 2.83 30.21 3.57
N THR A 286 3.47 29.29 2.85
CA THR A 286 3.71 29.42 1.41
C THR A 286 2.39 29.58 0.66
N ASN A 287 2.25 30.53 -0.26
CA ASN A 287 1.01 30.82 -1.00
C ASN A 287 -0.23 31.23 -0.16
N TYR A 288 -0.07 31.71 1.07
CA TYR A 288 -1.17 32.42 1.75
C TYR A 288 -1.38 33.80 1.11
N ARG A 289 -2.12 33.86 0.00
CA ARG A 289 -2.75 35.13 -0.41
C ARG A 289 -3.79 35.42 0.66
N LEU A 290 -3.45 36.31 1.60
CA LEU A 290 -4.42 36.99 2.44
C LEU A 290 -5.62 37.32 1.55
N HIS A 291 -6.78 36.76 1.83
CA HIS A 291 -8.01 37.32 1.33
C HIS A 291 -8.07 38.74 1.89
N ALA A 292 -7.63 39.70 1.08
CA ALA A 292 -7.83 41.12 1.26
C ALA A 292 -9.33 41.39 1.06
N SER A 293 -10.13 40.98 2.03
CA SER A 293 -11.55 41.26 2.15
C SER A 293 -11.84 41.36 3.64
N GLY A 294 -11.40 42.47 4.25
CA GLY A 294 -11.59 42.72 5.68
C GLY A 294 -10.92 43.97 6.26
N LEU A 295 -9.93 44.58 5.59
CA LEU A 295 -9.28 45.81 6.07
C LEU A 295 -9.23 46.87 4.96
N LEU A 296 -10.41 47.42 4.67
CA LEU A 296 -10.59 48.78 4.19
C LEU A 296 -11.64 49.43 5.09
N MET A 297 -11.17 49.94 6.24
CA MET A 297 -11.57 51.24 6.78
C MET A 297 -10.29 52.00 7.10
#